data_AF-A0A1F8ED97-F1
#
_entry.id   AF-A0A1F8ED97-F1
#
_cell.length_a   1.000
_cell.length_b   1.000
_cell.length_c   1.000
_cell.angle_alpha   90.00
_cell.angle_beta   90.00
_cell.angle_gamma   90.00
#
_symmetry.space_group_name_H-M   'P 1'
#
loop_
_entity.id
_entity.type
_entity.pdbx_description
1 polymer ?
#
loop_
_entity_poly.entity_id
_entity_poly.type
_entity_poly.pdbx_seq_one_letter_code
_entity_poly.pdbx_strand_id
1 'polypeptide(L)'
;MNIKLMEWALRIGVAGEFIGHGVFALQGKKDWIGWFGKFGVNDPETAKLLLFWIGLIDLIVAVLVLIKPIRIALLWAVVWGFWTALLRPIVGMPIWDFIERWANWGAPLALLAYYGWPKCLKGWFWDQRCNEDFISSSGNFSSEDK
;
A
#
# COMPACT_ATOMS: atom_id res chain seq x y z
N MET A 1 -16.58 2.77 -20.91
CA MET A 1 -15.55 2.01 -20.16
C MET A 1 -16.13 1.63 -18.81
N ASN A 2 -16.05 0.35 -18.41
CA ASN A 2 -16.61 -0.10 -17.14
C ASN A 2 -15.62 0.18 -16.00
N ILE A 3 -15.74 1.36 -15.39
CA ILE A 3 -14.84 1.83 -14.33
C ILE A 3 -14.80 0.86 -13.13
N LYS A 4 -15.93 0.25 -12.79
CA LYS A 4 -16.03 -0.73 -11.71
C LYS A 4 -15.23 -2.00 -12.01
N LEU A 5 -15.16 -2.41 -13.28
CA LEU A 5 -14.32 -3.55 -13.70
C LEU A 5 -12.83 -3.22 -13.53
N MET A 6 -12.41 -2.01 -13.89
CA MET A 6 -11.02 -1.56 -13.72
C MET A 6 -10.62 -1.47 -12.24
N GLU A 7 -11.50 -0.93 -11.40
CA GLU A 7 -11.33 -0.91 -9.94
C GLU A 7 -11.08 -2.33 -9.41
N TRP A 8 -11.94 -3.29 -9.75
CA TRP A 8 -11.76 -4.67 -9.29
C TRP A 8 -10.50 -5.33 -9.85
N ALA A 9 -10.14 -5.07 -11.10
CA ALA A 9 -8.89 -5.56 -11.68
C ALA A 9 -7.67 -5.05 -10.88
N LEU A 10 -7.65 -3.77 -10.51
CA LEU A 10 -6.61 -3.20 -9.65
C LEU A 10 -6.62 -3.81 -8.25
N ARG A 11 -7.80 -3.97 -7.63
CA ARG A 11 -7.93 -4.58 -6.29
C ARG A 11 -7.40 -6.01 -6.27
N ILE A 12 -7.72 -6.81 -7.29
CA ILE A 12 -7.21 -8.18 -7.44
C ILE A 12 -5.70 -8.18 -7.70
N GLY A 13 -5.19 -7.28 -8.55
CA GLY A 13 -3.76 -7.17 -8.82
C GLY A 13 -2.94 -6.84 -7.56
N VAL A 14 -3.36 -5.81 -6.83
CA VAL A 14 -2.75 -5.43 -5.54
C VAL A 14 -2.83 -6.56 -4.53
N ALA A 15 -4.01 -7.19 -4.38
CA ALA A 15 -4.16 -8.28 -3.43
C ALA A 15 -3.31 -9.50 -3.80
N GLY A 16 -3.22 -9.86 -5.08
CA GLY A 16 -2.42 -10.98 -5.55
C GLY A 16 -0.93 -10.80 -5.28
N GLU A 17 -0.42 -9.58 -5.50
CA GLU A 17 0.97 -9.23 -5.18
C GLU A 17 1.26 -9.35 -3.67
N PHE A 18 0.41 -8.74 -2.83
CA PHE A 18 0.56 -8.77 -1.38
C PHE A 18 0.36 -10.16 -0.78
N ILE A 19 -0.52 -10.99 -1.36
CA ILE A 19 -0.64 -12.41 -1.00
C ILE A 19 0.66 -13.15 -1.31
N GLY A 20 1.21 -12.97 -2.51
CA GLY A 20 2.46 -13.62 -2.91
C GLY A 20 3.62 -13.23 -1.99
N HIS A 21 3.78 -11.94 -1.70
CA HIS A 21 4.80 -11.46 -0.77
C HIS A 21 4.56 -11.97 0.66
N GLY A 22 3.33 -11.88 1.14
CA GLY A 22 2.94 -12.34 2.46
C GLY A 22 3.27 -13.81 2.68
N VAL A 23 2.92 -14.68 1.72
CA VAL A 23 3.21 -16.12 1.78
C VAL A 23 4.72 -16.39 1.77
N PHE A 24 5.50 -15.74 0.90
CA PHE A 24 6.96 -15.92 0.88
C PHE A 24 7.64 -15.40 2.15
N ALA A 25 7.11 -14.34 2.76
CA ALA A 25 7.57 -13.84 4.05
C ALA A 25 7.28 -14.82 5.18
N LEU A 26 6.05 -15.35 5.26
CA LEU A 26 5.66 -16.35 6.26
C LEU A 26 6.45 -17.66 6.12
N GLN A 27 6.83 -18.04 4.90
CA GLN A 27 7.72 -19.18 4.65
C GLN A 27 9.19 -18.92 5.02
N GLY A 28 9.54 -17.69 5.38
CA GLY A 28 10.91 -17.33 5.74
C GLY A 28 11.87 -17.43 4.56
N LYS A 29 11.53 -16.81 3.42
CA LYS A 29 12.39 -16.85 2.22
C LYS A 29 13.85 -16.49 2.57
N LYS A 30 14.77 -17.40 2.28
CA LYS A 30 16.20 -17.29 2.66
C LYS A 30 16.85 -15.99 2.19
N ASP A 31 16.57 -15.56 0.97
CA ASP A 31 17.12 -14.29 0.44
C ASP A 31 16.73 -13.11 1.31
N TRP A 32 15.46 -13.05 1.72
CA TRP A 32 14.91 -11.95 2.51
C TRP A 32 15.50 -11.94 3.92
N ILE A 33 15.66 -13.11 4.53
CA ILE A 33 16.42 -13.26 5.78
C ILE A 33 17.86 -12.76 5.61
N GLY A 34 18.52 -13.10 4.49
CA GLY A 34 19.87 -12.62 4.19
C GLY A 34 19.97 -11.09 4.04
N TRP A 35 18.89 -10.45 3.55
CA TRP A 35 18.84 -8.98 3.42
C TRP A 35 18.83 -8.29 4.78
N PHE A 36 18.22 -8.87 5.82
CA PHE A 36 18.22 -8.31 7.18
C PHE A 36 19.64 -8.07 7.74
N GLY A 37 20.59 -8.94 7.39
CA GLY A 37 22.00 -8.77 7.78
C GLY A 37 22.64 -7.50 7.23
N LYS A 38 22.19 -7.01 6.05
CA LYS A 38 22.65 -5.73 5.47
C LYS A 38 22.16 -4.51 6.26
N PHE A 39 21.14 -4.69 7.09
CA PHE A 39 20.53 -3.64 7.92
C PHE A 39 20.82 -3.84 9.42
N GLY A 40 21.83 -4.64 9.76
CA GLY A 40 22.31 -4.83 11.14
C GLY A 40 21.56 -5.91 11.94
N VAL A 41 20.59 -6.61 11.35
CA VAL A 41 19.91 -7.74 11.98
C VAL A 41 20.62 -9.03 11.55
N ASN A 42 21.65 -9.39 12.32
CA ASN A 42 22.51 -10.54 12.00
C ASN A 42 22.00 -11.87 12.57
N ASP A 43 21.11 -11.83 13.56
CA ASP A 43 20.51 -13.04 14.13
C ASP A 43 19.41 -13.59 13.21
N PRO A 44 19.57 -14.82 12.65
CA PRO A 44 18.59 -15.38 11.72
C PRO A 44 17.21 -15.62 12.33
N GLU A 45 17.12 -15.94 13.62
CA GLU A 45 15.83 -16.18 14.28
C GLU A 45 15.06 -14.87 14.47
N THR A 46 15.73 -13.80 14.87
CA THR A 46 15.15 -12.45 14.88
C THR A 46 14.69 -12.02 13.48
N ALA A 47 15.51 -12.24 12.46
CA ALA A 47 15.14 -11.92 11.07
C ALA A 47 13.92 -12.70 10.59
N LYS A 48 13.81 -14.01 10.90
CA LYS A 48 12.63 -14.83 10.61
C LYS A 48 11.38 -14.30 11.32
N LEU A 49 11.49 -13.91 12.58
CA LEU A 49 10.36 -13.38 13.35
C LEU A 49 9.86 -12.06 12.77
N LEU A 50 10.77 -11.14 12.43
CA LEU A 50 10.42 -9.89 11.75
C LEU A 50 9.76 -10.15 10.40
N LEU A 51 10.31 -11.08 9.62
CA LEU A 51 9.78 -11.45 8.32
C LEU A 51 8.38 -12.09 8.43
N PHE A 52 8.14 -12.91 9.46
CA PHE A 52 6.81 -13.45 9.74
C PHE A 52 5.78 -12.33 9.97
N TRP A 53 6.10 -11.33 10.79
CA TRP A 53 5.21 -10.20 11.04
C TRP A 53 4.95 -9.35 9.80
N ILE A 54 5.99 -9.11 9.00
CA ILE A 54 5.85 -8.46 7.68
C ILE A 54 4.87 -9.26 6.81
N GLY A 55 5.02 -10.58 6.75
CA GLY A 55 4.15 -11.43 5.96
C GLY A 55 2.68 -11.37 6.41
N LEU A 56 2.45 -11.30 7.72
CA LEU A 56 1.11 -11.14 8.27
C LEU A 56 0.50 -9.78 7.90
N ILE A 57 1.28 -8.70 7.96
CA ILE A 57 0.85 -7.36 7.54
C ILE A 57 0.48 -7.37 6.06
N ASP A 58 1.27 -8.01 5.20
CA ASP A 58 0.99 -8.08 3.77
C ASP A 58 -0.34 -8.81 3.48
N LEU A 59 -0.62 -9.91 4.17
CA LEU A 59 -1.90 -10.61 4.06
C LEU A 59 -3.07 -9.75 4.56
N ILE A 60 -2.90 -9.01 5.66
CA ILE A 60 -3.93 -8.08 6.16
C ILE A 60 -4.22 -7.00 5.11
N VAL A 61 -3.19 -6.41 4.50
CA VAL A 61 -3.33 -5.42 3.43
C VAL A 61 -4.11 -6.02 2.25
N ALA A 62 -3.76 -7.22 1.80
CA ALA A 62 -4.46 -7.89 0.70
C ALA A 62 -5.96 -8.09 1.00
N VAL A 63 -6.29 -8.59 2.19
CA VAL A 63 -7.68 -8.80 2.63
C VAL A 63 -8.43 -7.47 2.72
N LEU A 64 -7.81 -6.44 3.30
CA LEU A 64 -8.41 -5.10 3.37
C LEU A 64 -8.71 -4.58 1.96
N VAL A 65 -7.74 -4.63 1.05
CA VAL A 65 -7.90 -4.17 -0.33
C VAL A 65 -9.08 -4.88 -1.02
N LEU A 66 -9.28 -6.18 -0.82
CA LEU A 66 -10.39 -6.94 -1.42
C LEU A 66 -11.75 -6.64 -0.78
N ILE A 67 -11.83 -6.52 0.55
CA ILE A 67 -13.10 -6.28 1.25
C ILE A 67 -13.49 -4.81 1.13
N LYS A 68 -12.65 -3.91 1.66
CA LYS A 68 -12.88 -2.47 1.69
C LYS A 68 -11.55 -1.74 1.48
N PRO A 69 -11.33 -1.08 0.34
CA PRO A 69 -10.04 -0.48 0.02
C PRO A 69 -9.86 0.81 0.82
N ILE A 70 -9.27 0.67 2.00
CA ILE A 70 -9.01 1.80 2.90
C ILE A 70 -7.80 2.59 2.35
N ARG A 71 -7.95 3.90 2.18
CA ARG A 71 -6.90 4.74 1.55
C ARG A 71 -5.58 4.68 2.29
N ILE A 72 -5.59 4.61 3.63
CA ILE A 72 -4.34 4.47 4.40
C ILE A 72 -3.62 3.15 4.13
N ALA A 73 -4.37 2.06 3.94
CA ALA A 73 -3.80 0.75 3.60
C ALA A 73 -3.23 0.76 2.17
N LEU A 74 -3.89 1.47 1.24
CA LEU A 74 -3.36 1.68 -0.11
C LEU A 74 -2.09 2.53 -0.09
N LEU A 75 -2.03 3.59 0.70
CA LEU A 75 -0.83 4.40 0.85
C LEU A 75 0.32 3.57 1.44
N TRP A 76 0.04 2.78 2.47
CA TRP A 76 1.00 1.82 3.00
C TRP A 76 1.48 0.86 1.92
N ALA A 77 0.57 0.31 1.11
CA ALA A 77 0.92 -0.60 0.02
C ALA A 77 1.86 0.07 -1.02
N VAL A 78 1.63 1.34 -1.36
CA VAL A 78 2.52 2.11 -2.24
C VAL A 78 3.90 2.25 -1.62
N VAL A 79 3.97 2.73 -0.38
CA VAL A 79 5.26 3.00 0.30
C VAL A 79 6.04 1.71 0.51
N TRP A 80 5.36 0.65 0.97
CA TRP A 80 5.96 -0.65 1.25
C TRP A 80 6.37 -1.40 -0.02
N GLY A 81 5.51 -1.42 -1.04
CA GLY A 81 5.83 -2.00 -2.34
C GLY A 81 7.02 -1.30 -3.00
N PHE A 82 7.08 0.03 -2.89
CA PHE A 82 8.22 0.80 -3.40
C PHE A 82 9.49 0.50 -2.63
N TRP A 83 9.43 0.51 -1.29
CA TRP A 83 10.57 0.22 -0.43
C TRP A 83 11.13 -1.17 -0.70
N THR A 84 10.28 -2.20 -0.73
CA THR A 84 10.73 -3.57 -0.98
C THR A 84 11.29 -3.74 -2.39
N ALA A 85 10.75 -3.06 -3.41
CA ALA A 85 11.33 -3.01 -4.75
C ALA A 85 12.72 -2.34 -4.73
N LEU A 86 12.85 -1.19 -4.05
CA LEU A 86 14.09 -0.41 -3.95
C LEU A 86 15.19 -1.12 -3.14
N LEU A 87 14.82 -1.95 -2.16
CA LEU A 87 15.78 -2.75 -1.39
C LEU A 87 16.68 -3.60 -2.28
N ARG A 88 16.20 -4.01 -3.45
CA ARG A 88 16.86 -4.95 -4.35
C ARG A 88 18.20 -4.44 -4.89
N PRO A 89 18.27 -3.26 -5.52
CA PRO A 89 19.56 -2.66 -5.85
C PRO A 89 20.40 -2.35 -4.60
N ILE A 90 19.79 -1.98 -3.47
CA ILE A 90 20.53 -1.66 -2.22
C ILE A 90 21.27 -2.90 -1.68
N VAL A 91 20.68 -4.08 -1.78
CA VAL A 91 21.32 -5.34 -1.34
C VAL A 91 22.27 -5.94 -2.40
N GLY A 92 22.47 -5.26 -3.53
CA GLY A 92 23.41 -5.63 -4.58
C GLY A 92 22.83 -6.41 -5.76
N MET A 93 21.49 -6.46 -5.91
CA MET A 93 20.86 -7.03 -7.11
C MET A 93 20.82 -6.01 -8.27
N PRO A 94 20.61 -6.44 -9.53
CA PRO A 94 20.56 -5.54 -10.68
C PRO A 94 19.49 -4.44 -10.54
N ILE A 95 19.69 -3.26 -11.12
CA ILE A 95 18.66 -2.21 -11.11
C ILE A 95 17.37 -2.64 -11.83
N TRP A 96 17.47 -3.56 -12.80
CA TRP A 96 16.33 -4.12 -13.53
C TRP A 96 15.35 -4.86 -12.62
N ASP A 97 15.82 -5.43 -11.50
CA ASP A 97 14.97 -6.06 -10.49
C ASP A 97 14.03 -5.06 -9.79
N PHE A 98 14.45 -3.79 -9.69
CA PHE A 98 13.59 -2.72 -9.21
C PHE A 98 12.60 -2.30 -10.30
N ILE A 99 13.08 -2.15 -11.55
CA ILE A 99 12.27 -1.72 -12.70
C ILE A 99 11.15 -2.72 -13.02
N GLU A 100 11.45 -4.01 -13.06
CA GLU A 100 10.48 -5.08 -13.30
C GLU A 100 9.33 -5.07 -12.27
N ARG A 101 9.59 -4.54 -11.07
CA ARG A 101 8.65 -4.53 -9.93
C ARG A 101 7.93 -3.21 -9.75
N TRP A 102 7.88 -2.35 -10.77
CA TRP A 102 7.09 -1.11 -10.74
C TRP A 102 5.61 -1.35 -10.44
N ALA A 103 5.08 -2.50 -10.90
CA ALA A 103 3.70 -2.88 -10.64
C ALA A 103 3.40 -3.01 -9.14
N ASN A 104 4.41 -3.35 -8.32
CA ASN A 104 4.26 -3.58 -6.87
C ASN A 104 3.75 -2.35 -6.10
N TRP A 105 4.10 -1.15 -6.58
CA TRP A 105 3.65 0.09 -5.97
C TRP A 105 2.83 0.95 -6.93
N GLY A 106 2.98 0.75 -8.23
CA GLY A 106 2.17 1.40 -9.26
C GLY A 106 0.70 0.95 -9.23
N ALA A 107 0.42 -0.34 -9.02
CA ALA A 107 -0.96 -0.82 -8.91
C ALA A 107 -1.71 -0.24 -7.70
N PRO A 108 -1.16 -0.28 -6.46
CA PRO A 108 -1.83 0.36 -5.32
C PRO A 108 -1.88 1.88 -5.45
N LEU A 109 -0.91 2.51 -6.13
CA LEU A 109 -0.93 3.96 -6.40
C LEU A 109 -2.06 4.32 -7.36
N ALA A 110 -2.26 3.55 -8.42
CA ALA A 110 -3.36 3.74 -9.35
C ALA A 110 -4.72 3.56 -8.66
N LEU A 111 -4.82 2.56 -7.77
CA LEU A 111 -6.03 2.34 -6.98
C LEU A 111 -6.28 3.46 -5.95
N LEU A 112 -5.23 3.99 -5.33
CA LEU A 112 -5.33 5.16 -4.44
C LEU A 112 -5.76 6.41 -5.22
N ALA A 113 -5.17 6.64 -6.40
CA ALA A 113 -5.54 7.74 -7.29
C ALA A 113 -7.00 7.65 -7.73
N TYR A 114 -7.49 6.44 -8.01
CA TYR A 114 -8.90 6.18 -8.33
C TYR A 114 -9.86 6.62 -7.21
N TYR A 115 -9.53 6.37 -5.94
CA TYR A 115 -10.33 6.84 -4.79
C TYR A 115 -10.06 8.30 -4.39
N GLY A 116 -9.08 8.95 -5.02
CA GLY A 116 -8.68 10.32 -4.77
C GLY A 116 -7.89 10.54 -3.46
N TRP A 117 -7.11 11.63 -3.44
CA TRP A 117 -6.37 12.03 -2.25
C TRP A 117 -7.30 12.69 -1.22
N PRO A 118 -7.38 12.19 0.02
CA PRO A 118 -8.26 12.75 1.02
C PRO A 118 -7.74 14.11 1.51
N LYS A 119 -8.65 15.08 1.64
CA LYS A 119 -8.34 16.44 2.13
C LYS A 119 -8.34 16.56 3.66
N CYS A 120 -8.76 15.52 4.36
CA CYS A 120 -8.97 15.49 5.81
C CYS A 120 -8.42 14.18 6.39
N LEU A 121 -8.05 14.15 7.68
CA LEU A 121 -7.53 12.94 8.34
C LEU A 121 -8.55 11.79 8.35
N LYS A 122 -9.84 12.09 8.57
CA LYS A 122 -10.91 11.08 8.60
C LYS A 122 -11.08 10.37 7.24
N GLY A 123 -10.73 11.04 6.14
CA GLY A 123 -10.85 10.51 4.79
C GLY A 123 -9.84 9.41 4.48
N TRP A 124 -8.77 9.29 5.27
CA TRP A 124 -7.85 8.17 5.15
C TRP A 124 -8.43 6.84 5.64
N PHE A 125 -9.39 6.89 6.58
CA PHE A 125 -9.96 5.72 7.25
C PHE A 125 -11.38 5.42 6.82
N TRP A 126 -12.31 6.39 6.92
CA TRP A 126 -13.76 6.12 6.87
C TRP A 126 -14.55 6.78 5.74
N ASP A 127 -14.33 8.07 5.48
CA ASP A 127 -15.24 8.81 4.59
C ASP A 127 -14.63 9.12 3.23
N GLN A 128 -15.31 8.67 2.18
CA GLN A 128 -14.95 8.97 0.80
C GLN A 128 -15.41 10.38 0.38
N ARG A 129 -16.25 11.06 1.18
CA ARG A 129 -16.96 12.32 0.87
C ARG A 129 -16.50 13.56 1.65
N CYS A 130 -15.32 13.58 2.26
CA CYS A 130 -14.75 14.78 2.93
C CYS A 130 -14.62 16.05 2.04
N ASN A 131 -15.12 16.02 0.81
CA ASN A 131 -15.15 17.11 -0.16
C ASN A 131 -16.43 17.97 -0.08
N GLU A 132 -17.53 17.50 0.52
CA GLU A 132 -18.81 18.25 0.57
C GLU A 132 -18.88 19.28 1.71
N ASP A 133 -18.28 19.00 2.86
CA ASP A 133 -18.41 19.85 4.06
C ASP A 133 -17.70 21.22 3.95
N PHE A 134 -16.67 21.33 3.11
CA PHE A 134 -15.95 22.61 2.92
C PHE A 134 -16.68 23.57 1.98
N ILE A 135 -17.45 23.06 1.02
CA ILE A 135 -18.24 23.88 0.08
C ILE A 135 -19.55 24.32 0.75
N SER A 136 -20.16 23.45 1.58
CA SER A 136 -21.37 23.83 2.34
C SER A 136 -21.10 24.88 3.43
N SER A 137 -19.92 24.90 4.04
CA SER A 137 -19.57 25.85 5.11
C SER A 137 -19.13 27.22 4.61
N SER A 138 -18.74 27.36 3.35
CA SER A 138 -18.31 28.63 2.73
C SER A 138 -19.43 29.35 1.96
N GLY A 139 -20.58 28.70 1.74
CA GLY A 139 -21.72 29.26 1.00
C GLY A 139 -22.74 30.05 1.82
N ASN A 140 -22.60 30.13 3.16
CA ASN A 140 -23.61 30.75 4.05
C ASN A 140 -23.17 32.06 4.72
N PHE A 141 -22.12 32.73 4.23
CA PHE A 141 -21.78 34.08 4.69
C PHE A 141 -22.16 35.14 3.65
N SER A 142 -23.46 35.31 3.42
CA SER A 142 -24.04 36.47 2.73
C SER A 142 -25.57 36.45 2.87
N SER A 143 -26.06 36.66 4.09
CA SER A 143 -27.39 37.19 4.31
C SER A 143 -27.28 38.35 5.30
N GLU A 144 -27.79 39.50 4.88
CA GLU A 144 -28.47 40.44 5.77
C GLU A 144 -27.62 40.99 6.92
N ASP A 145 -26.85 42.04 6.64
CA ASP A 145 -26.62 43.08 7.63
C ASP A 145 -26.59 44.45 6.92
N LYS A 146 -27.71 45.17 7.13
CA LYS A 146 -28.03 46.59 6.85
C LYS A 146 -28.72 46.94 5.54
#